data_AF-A0A2A3XL64-F1
#
_entry.id   AF-A0A2A3XL64-F1
#
_cell.length_a   1.000
_cell.length_b   1.000
_cell.length_c   1.000
_cell.angle_alpha   90.00
_cell.angle_beta   90.00
_cell.angle_gamma   90.00
#
_symmetry.space_group_name_H-M   'P 1'
#
loop_
_entity.id
_entity.type
_entity.pdbx_description
1 polymer ?
#
loop_
_entity_poly.entity_id
_entity_poly.type
_entity_poly.pdbx_seq_one_letter_code
_entity_poly.pdbx_strand_id
1 'polypeptide(L)'
;MGRVLHGGEQHAIQAQPVRFMVDLVLDAGSGGDLDGDVMVHGGPRLSCGGAGRKQDSAARRLVLKLLPPEYRAAKGNHYSRKKPMKRSTRTLTSLLLVLVLGVLTGVLVLNLLPAFPSLASAVNLPSIPSSSTAPTAPQADPAVAEPSVAPATATALAPLGGAAERPDAAVLKKSLDAAFKKTSGGTFSAEVSDLATGKVLYRRKANQASAPASNLKILTAVTALKQLGGETTLPTTAVLGADDTVVLVGGGDVLLGAGTSEPDATVSRAGLATLAQQTAKALFASGKLDAEKKTKLDVVVDDTLFTGDALNPVWDESLMTTSNITAVQPVAMYGARQDAGAKSVRVPDPAMTAATTFRSALSTAVAAEQKKADATAKKAASTGSAAAGSSSAKPSSTAAGAPKLSIGKKVVRGEAGSETTELAQVRSASVLEQLAFMGEESDNYVAEAMGRLSAIAAGREATFGGATDTLRAAAASLGVDVKGMSLSDTSGLSDRNRLTPHQLTDIIRAAATSTDPDLRDVSYLLPISGATGTLKDRLTSKATRGQIRAKTGTLTGVATLSGTAVTADGRVLAFAFFGHGFDGSLGPARDGLDRAAGVLADCGCTK
;
A
#
# COMPACT_ATOMS: atom_id res chain seq x y z
N MET A 1 -8.40 -58.24 25.48
CA MET A 1 -6.97 -58.04 25.83
C MET A 1 -6.30 -57.38 24.63
N GLY A 2 -5.68 -56.23 24.84
CA GLY A 2 -5.02 -55.43 23.79
C GLY A 2 -5.07 -53.94 24.14
N ARG A 3 -4.14 -53.49 25.00
CA ARG A 3 -3.96 -52.08 25.36
C ARG A 3 -3.36 -51.32 24.17
N VAL A 4 -3.96 -50.19 23.82
CA VAL A 4 -3.25 -49.09 23.16
C VAL A 4 -3.09 -47.97 24.17
N LEU A 5 -1.86 -47.51 24.26
CA LEU A 5 -1.33 -46.52 25.18
C LEU A 5 -1.27 -45.15 24.48
N HIS A 6 -1.43 -44.11 25.29
CA HIS A 6 -1.04 -42.70 25.11
C HIS A 6 -2.09 -41.74 24.55
N GLY A 7 -2.48 -40.81 25.43
CA GLY A 7 -3.40 -39.72 25.18
C GLY A 7 -2.77 -38.64 24.30
N GLY A 8 -3.56 -38.21 23.32
CA GLY A 8 -3.43 -36.88 22.73
C GLY A 8 -4.28 -35.91 23.55
N GLU A 9 -3.67 -34.81 24.00
CA GLU A 9 -4.43 -33.63 24.38
C GLU A 9 -5.21 -33.14 23.16
N GLN A 10 -6.53 -33.09 23.29
CA GLN A 10 -7.39 -32.43 22.32
C GLN A 10 -7.30 -30.92 22.56
N HIS A 11 -6.62 -30.18 21.68
CA HIS A 11 -6.81 -28.75 21.60
C HIS A 11 -8.18 -28.47 20.97
N ALA A 12 -9.00 -27.67 21.65
CA ALA A 12 -10.24 -27.16 21.09
C ALA A 12 -9.93 -26.34 19.82
N ILE A 13 -10.39 -26.82 18.67
CA ILE A 13 -10.45 -26.00 17.46
C ILE A 13 -11.51 -24.95 17.72
N GLN A 14 -11.07 -23.73 18.03
CA GLN A 14 -11.93 -22.57 18.08
C GLN A 14 -12.49 -22.36 16.66
N ALA A 15 -13.80 -22.54 16.50
CA ALA A 15 -14.46 -22.23 15.25
C ALA A 15 -14.22 -20.75 14.92
N GLN A 16 -13.48 -20.50 13.84
CA GLN A 16 -13.25 -19.17 13.30
C GLN A 16 -14.61 -18.56 12.90
N PRO A 17 -14.88 -17.29 13.19
CA PRO A 17 -16.11 -16.66 12.75
C PRO A 17 -16.08 -16.55 11.22
N VAL A 18 -17.03 -17.23 10.57
CA VAL A 18 -17.36 -17.00 9.16
C VAL A 18 -17.73 -15.51 9.03
N ARG A 19 -16.88 -14.72 8.37
CA ARG A 19 -17.17 -13.31 8.13
C ARG A 19 -18.32 -13.21 7.13
N PHE A 20 -19.52 -12.98 7.64
CA PHE A 20 -20.59 -12.38 6.85
C PHE A 20 -20.42 -10.87 6.94
N MET A 21 -19.93 -10.27 5.86
CA MET A 21 -19.97 -8.82 5.71
C MET A 21 -21.34 -8.46 5.13
N VAL A 22 -22.21 -7.94 5.99
CA VAL A 22 -23.59 -7.57 5.65
C VAL A 22 -23.60 -6.14 5.08
N ASP A 23 -24.01 -5.98 3.83
CA ASP A 23 -24.43 -4.67 3.32
C ASP A 23 -25.75 -4.29 4.02
N LEU A 24 -25.67 -3.49 5.09
CA LEU A 24 -26.85 -2.91 5.72
C LEU A 24 -27.32 -1.73 4.86
N VAL A 25 -28.19 -2.00 3.90
CA VAL A 25 -28.92 -0.93 3.19
C VAL A 25 -30.03 -0.45 4.13
N LEU A 26 -29.80 0.67 4.80
CA LEU A 26 -30.86 1.36 5.54
C LEU A 26 -31.79 2.04 4.53
N ASP A 27 -32.94 1.44 4.28
CA ASP A 27 -34.04 2.10 3.59
C ASP A 27 -34.63 3.15 4.53
N ALA A 28 -34.50 4.42 4.16
CA ALA A 28 -35.16 5.51 4.87
C ALA A 28 -36.65 5.52 4.47
N GLY A 29 -37.40 4.58 5.06
CA GLY A 29 -38.84 4.65 5.12
C GLY A 29 -39.26 5.97 5.76
N SER A 30 -40.21 6.65 5.14
CA SER A 30 -40.69 7.98 5.52
C SER A 30 -41.05 8.06 7.01
N GLY A 31 -40.30 8.85 7.78
CA GLY A 31 -40.71 9.33 9.11
C GLY A 31 -39.57 9.32 10.12
N GLY A 32 -38.93 10.47 10.31
CA GLY A 32 -38.03 10.70 11.44
C GLY A 32 -36.84 11.58 11.09
N ASP A 33 -36.88 12.80 11.59
CA ASP A 33 -35.79 13.78 11.58
C ASP A 33 -34.55 13.20 12.28
N LEU A 34 -33.38 13.25 11.63
CA LEU A 34 -32.09 12.84 12.20
C LEU A 34 -31.05 13.97 12.10
N ASP A 35 -31.48 15.23 12.09
CA ASP A 35 -30.61 16.36 12.43
C ASP A 35 -30.51 16.46 13.95
N GLY A 36 -29.65 15.62 14.56
CA GLY A 36 -29.56 15.54 16.01
C GLY A 36 -28.21 15.22 16.63
N ASP A 37 -27.26 14.57 15.96
CA ASP A 37 -26.01 14.14 16.63
C ASP A 37 -24.80 14.01 15.67
N VAL A 38 -24.32 15.12 15.10
CA VAL A 38 -22.91 15.23 14.67
C VAL A 38 -22.37 16.61 15.00
N MET A 39 -21.70 16.75 16.14
CA MET A 39 -20.89 17.92 16.49
C MET A 39 -19.58 17.89 15.70
N VAL A 40 -19.48 18.71 14.65
CA VAL A 40 -18.23 18.99 13.93
C VAL A 40 -17.56 20.22 14.54
N HIS A 41 -16.39 20.04 15.17
CA HIS A 41 -15.54 21.15 15.56
C HIS A 41 -14.90 21.81 14.33
N GLY A 42 -15.40 22.99 13.97
CA GLY A 42 -14.83 23.85 12.93
C GLY A 42 -13.71 24.76 13.47
N GLY A 43 -12.62 24.84 12.71
CA GLY A 43 -11.56 25.85 12.81
C GLY A 43 -11.34 26.53 11.44
N PRO A 44 -10.79 27.77 11.39
CA PRO A 44 -11.29 28.80 10.49
C PRO A 44 -10.75 28.74 9.06
N ARG A 45 -11.63 29.19 8.14
CA ARG A 45 -11.36 29.47 6.73
C ARG A 45 -10.42 30.67 6.57
N LEU A 46 -9.45 30.55 5.67
CA LEU A 46 -8.79 31.68 5.01
C LEU A 46 -8.91 31.49 3.49
N SER A 47 -9.53 32.47 2.84
CA SER A 47 -9.63 32.62 1.40
C SER A 47 -8.53 33.56 0.91
N CYS A 48 -7.84 33.18 -0.17
CA CYS A 48 -7.58 33.97 -1.40
C CYS A 48 -6.23 33.64 -2.06
N GLY A 49 -6.24 33.58 -3.39
CA GLY A 49 -5.18 34.12 -4.23
C GLY A 49 -4.26 33.12 -4.93
N GLY A 50 -4.43 32.98 -6.25
CA GLY A 50 -3.55 32.21 -7.11
C GLY A 50 -2.27 32.94 -7.52
N ALA A 51 -1.17 32.18 -7.62
CA ALA A 51 -0.02 32.34 -8.52
C ALA A 51 0.80 31.05 -8.33
N GLY A 52 1.10 30.21 -9.32
CA GLY A 52 1.64 30.54 -10.62
C GLY A 52 3.08 30.02 -10.70
N ARG A 53 3.22 28.74 -11.10
CA ARG A 53 4.40 28.03 -11.63
C ARG A 53 5.72 28.84 -11.67
N LYS A 54 6.73 28.42 -10.89
CA LYS A 54 8.18 28.45 -11.23
C LYS A 54 9.06 27.90 -10.09
N GLN A 55 9.00 26.60 -9.80
CA GLN A 55 10.04 25.91 -9.03
C GLN A 55 10.15 24.45 -9.51
N ASP A 56 10.70 24.21 -10.71
CA ASP A 56 10.88 22.82 -11.16
C ASP A 56 12.08 22.59 -12.10
N SER A 57 13.19 23.26 -11.81
CA SER A 57 14.43 23.09 -12.59
C SER A 57 15.65 22.74 -11.75
N ALA A 58 15.52 22.71 -10.41
CA ALA A 58 16.54 22.24 -9.49
C ALA A 58 16.30 20.77 -9.11
N ALA A 59 15.05 20.40 -8.76
CA ALA A 59 14.65 19.02 -8.47
C ALA A 59 14.92 18.07 -9.66
N ARG A 60 14.55 18.50 -10.87
CA ARG A 60 14.81 17.77 -12.12
C ARG A 60 16.30 17.50 -12.39
N ARG A 61 17.20 18.41 -11.98
CA ARG A 61 18.66 18.26 -12.13
C ARG A 61 19.29 17.36 -11.06
N LEU A 62 18.65 17.22 -9.90
CA LEU A 62 19.11 16.33 -8.84
C LEU A 62 18.71 14.86 -9.14
N VAL A 63 17.50 14.64 -9.66
CA VAL A 63 17.00 13.31 -10.06
C VAL A 63 17.83 12.71 -11.21
N LEU A 64 18.18 13.50 -12.22
CA LEU A 64 19.04 13.07 -13.34
C LEU A 64 20.46 12.63 -12.90
N LYS A 65 20.96 13.11 -11.76
CA LYS A 65 22.28 12.72 -11.24
C LYS A 65 22.23 11.43 -10.42
N LEU A 66 21.05 10.99 -10.00
CA LEU A 66 20.84 9.81 -9.14
C LEU A 66 20.37 8.57 -9.92
N LEU A 67 20.12 8.68 -11.22
CA LEU A 67 19.83 7.54 -12.09
C LEU A 67 21.08 6.66 -12.29
N PRO A 68 20.92 5.33 -12.43
CA PRO A 68 22.01 4.39 -12.71
C PRO A 68 22.80 4.73 -13.99
N PRO A 69 24.10 4.35 -14.06
CA PRO A 69 24.99 4.66 -15.19
C PRO A 69 24.49 4.16 -16.55
N GLU A 70 23.84 3.00 -16.59
CA GLU A 70 23.28 2.40 -17.83
C GLU A 70 22.23 3.29 -18.52
N TYR A 71 21.59 4.22 -17.80
CA TYR A 71 20.62 5.17 -18.35
C TYR A 71 21.22 6.49 -18.85
N ARG A 72 22.51 6.77 -18.57
CA ARG A 72 23.18 7.97 -19.12
C ARG A 72 23.62 7.81 -20.57
N ALA A 73 23.65 6.57 -21.08
CA ALA A 73 24.27 6.22 -22.36
C ALA A 73 23.29 5.83 -23.48
N ALA A 74 21.98 5.79 -23.24
CA ALA A 74 21.02 5.30 -24.23
C ALA A 74 20.24 6.44 -24.92
N LYS A 75 20.50 6.58 -26.23
CA LYS A 75 19.70 7.24 -27.28
C LYS A 75 19.80 8.77 -27.44
N GLY A 76 20.83 9.15 -28.19
CA GLY A 76 20.71 10.23 -29.18
C GLY A 76 19.87 9.80 -30.39
N ASN A 77 19.32 10.81 -31.07
CA ASN A 77 18.53 10.78 -32.32
C ASN A 77 17.06 10.35 -32.23
N HIS A 78 16.17 11.34 -32.08
CA HIS A 78 15.29 11.80 -33.15
C HIS A 78 14.36 12.90 -32.61
N TYR A 79 14.74 14.17 -32.77
CA TYR A 79 13.75 15.25 -32.86
C TYR A 79 14.19 16.25 -33.92
N SER A 80 13.25 16.52 -34.83
CA SER A 80 13.41 17.29 -36.05
C SER A 80 13.80 18.74 -35.78
N ARG A 81 14.73 19.24 -36.59
CA ARG A 81 15.27 20.61 -36.58
C ARG A 81 14.17 21.65 -36.82
N LYS A 82 14.02 22.61 -35.91
CA LYS A 82 13.52 23.96 -36.23
C LYS A 82 14.63 25.00 -36.01
N LYS A 83 14.70 25.96 -36.94
CA LYS A 83 15.80 26.90 -37.25
C LYS A 83 16.28 27.77 -36.07
N PRO A 84 17.53 28.26 -36.08
CA PRO A 84 18.10 29.05 -35.00
C PRO A 84 17.72 30.54 -35.12
N MET A 85 17.36 31.17 -33.99
CA MET A 85 17.31 32.64 -33.86
C MET A 85 18.56 33.16 -33.15
N LYS A 86 19.00 34.35 -33.60
CA LYS A 86 20.30 34.98 -33.39
C LYS A 86 20.57 35.42 -31.95
N ARG A 87 21.87 35.38 -31.59
CA ARG A 87 22.49 35.95 -30.38
C ARG A 87 22.41 37.49 -30.37
N SER A 88 21.90 38.07 -29.28
CA SER A 88 22.39 39.33 -28.69
C SER A 88 21.64 39.58 -27.36
N THR A 89 22.25 40.29 -26.41
CA THR A 89 21.77 40.71 -25.08
C THR A 89 21.77 39.66 -23.95
N ARG A 90 22.96 39.40 -23.39
CA ARG A 90 23.17 38.82 -22.05
C ARG A 90 24.25 39.62 -21.31
N THR A 91 23.90 40.78 -20.76
CA THR A 91 24.78 41.53 -19.84
C THR A 91 24.05 42.46 -18.85
N LEU A 92 22.73 42.31 -18.61
CA LEU A 92 22.02 43.16 -17.64
C LEU A 92 21.15 42.43 -16.59
N THR A 93 21.03 41.10 -16.63
CA THR A 93 20.27 40.34 -15.62
C THR A 93 21.10 39.80 -14.46
N SER A 94 22.43 39.85 -14.54
CA SER A 94 23.33 39.32 -13.48
C SER A 94 23.57 40.31 -12.33
N LEU A 95 23.40 41.62 -12.56
CA LEU A 95 23.65 42.65 -11.54
C LEU A 95 22.46 42.84 -10.57
N LEU A 96 21.23 42.57 -11.00
CA LEU A 96 20.05 42.66 -10.13
C LEU A 96 19.94 41.47 -9.15
N LEU A 97 20.46 40.30 -9.53
CA LEU A 97 20.37 39.08 -8.71
C LEU A 97 21.36 39.09 -7.53
N VAL A 98 22.51 39.76 -7.69
CA VAL A 98 23.54 39.88 -6.64
C VAL A 98 23.13 40.89 -5.56
N LEU A 99 22.37 41.93 -5.93
CA LEU A 99 21.92 42.97 -5.00
C LEU A 99 20.77 42.49 -4.09
N VAL A 100 19.90 41.59 -4.59
CA VAL A 100 18.81 41.00 -3.80
C VAL A 100 19.29 39.89 -2.86
N LEU A 101 20.34 39.15 -3.24
CA LEU A 101 20.91 38.10 -2.37
C LEU A 101 21.73 38.70 -1.20
N GLY A 102 22.39 39.86 -1.42
CA GLY A 102 23.20 40.53 -0.40
C GLY A 102 22.40 41.14 0.77
N VAL A 103 21.15 41.59 0.52
CA VAL A 103 20.29 42.17 1.58
C VAL A 103 19.67 41.09 2.47
N LEU A 104 19.43 39.88 1.93
CA LEU A 104 18.86 38.76 2.69
C LEU A 104 19.91 38.03 3.56
N THR A 105 21.19 38.05 3.19
CA THR A 105 22.28 37.52 4.01
C THR A 105 22.72 38.48 5.13
N GLY A 106 22.43 39.78 5.02
CA GLY A 106 22.78 40.80 6.02
C GLY A 106 21.89 40.82 7.27
N VAL A 107 20.69 40.24 7.20
CA VAL A 107 19.71 40.24 8.32
C VAL A 107 19.75 38.95 9.16
N LEU A 108 20.46 37.91 8.71
CA LEU A 108 20.51 36.62 9.41
C LEU A 108 21.80 36.36 10.21
N VAL A 109 22.78 37.27 10.20
CA VAL A 109 24.09 37.09 10.89
C VAL A 109 24.26 37.99 12.11
N LEU A 110 23.31 38.89 12.40
CA LEU A 110 23.37 39.72 13.60
C LEU A 110 22.47 39.14 14.70
N ASN A 111 22.87 38.05 15.34
CA ASN A 111 22.52 37.68 16.72
C ASN A 111 23.11 36.30 17.11
N LEU A 112 24.41 36.27 17.44
CA LEU A 112 25.02 35.20 18.22
C LEU A 112 25.98 35.78 19.28
N LEU A 113 25.51 35.78 20.55
CA LEU A 113 26.23 35.54 21.83
C LEU A 113 27.27 36.57 22.33
N PRO A 114 27.72 36.55 23.62
CA PRO A 114 27.30 35.78 24.81
C PRO A 114 27.09 36.63 26.10
N ALA A 115 26.48 36.06 27.16
CA ALA A 115 26.93 36.14 28.57
C ALA A 115 25.80 35.76 29.56
N PHE A 116 26.01 34.69 30.33
CA PHE A 116 25.33 34.47 31.60
C PHE A 116 26.15 35.09 32.73
N PRO A 117 25.49 35.72 33.72
CA PRO A 117 25.86 35.49 35.09
C PRO A 117 24.68 35.01 35.93
N SER A 118 25.00 34.12 36.88
CA SER A 118 24.14 33.63 37.94
C SER A 118 23.69 34.76 38.87
N LEU A 119 22.43 34.75 39.31
CA LEU A 119 22.00 35.35 40.57
C LEU A 119 20.76 34.63 41.10
N ALA A 120 20.91 34.09 42.31
CA ALA A 120 19.86 33.52 43.13
C ALA A 120 18.94 34.62 43.69
N SER A 121 17.63 34.33 43.79
CA SER A 121 16.89 34.36 45.06
C SER A 121 15.36 34.39 44.85
N ALA A 122 14.69 33.53 45.62
CA ALA A 122 13.39 33.70 46.26
C ALA A 122 12.15 33.95 45.39
N VAL A 123 11.36 32.89 45.16
CA VAL A 123 9.91 32.95 45.45
C VAL A 123 9.45 31.60 46.02
N ASN A 124 8.86 31.69 47.22
CA ASN A 124 8.19 30.63 47.96
C ASN A 124 7.08 29.93 47.14
N LEU A 125 7.04 28.61 47.20
CA LEU A 125 5.84 27.82 46.91
C LEU A 125 5.53 26.93 48.13
N PRO A 126 4.26 26.84 48.54
CA PRO A 126 3.85 26.22 49.80
C PRO A 126 4.03 24.70 49.82
N SER A 127 4.43 24.20 50.99
CA SER A 127 4.55 22.78 51.34
C SER A 127 3.21 22.05 51.20
N ILE A 128 3.17 20.98 50.40
CA ILE A 128 2.09 19.99 50.43
C ILE A 128 2.62 18.77 51.20
N PRO A 129 1.91 18.28 52.24
CA PRO A 129 2.41 17.22 53.10
C PRO A 129 2.46 15.86 52.38
N SER A 130 3.59 15.18 52.54
CA SER A 130 3.75 13.76 52.20
C SER A 130 2.85 12.90 53.07
N SER A 131 1.92 12.17 52.46
CA SER A 131 1.31 10.98 53.05
C SER A 131 1.54 9.79 52.13
N SER A 132 2.44 8.93 52.59
CA SER A 132 2.73 7.61 52.08
C SER A 132 1.58 6.67 52.41
N THR A 133 0.93 6.10 51.41
CA THR A 133 0.21 4.82 51.52
C THR A 133 0.39 4.06 50.21
N ALA A 134 0.79 2.79 50.33
CA ALA A 134 1.01 1.86 49.23
C ALA A 134 -0.31 1.53 48.50
N PRO A 135 -0.30 1.26 47.19
CA PRO A 135 -1.52 0.82 46.50
C PRO A 135 -1.86 -0.62 46.92
N THR A 136 -3.00 -0.74 47.61
CA THR A 136 -3.75 -1.98 47.83
C THR A 136 -4.16 -2.58 46.47
N ALA A 137 -4.08 -3.90 46.35
CA ALA A 137 -4.57 -4.64 45.19
C ALA A 137 -6.06 -4.30 44.91
N PRO A 138 -6.47 -4.08 43.64
CA PRO A 138 -7.86 -3.77 43.35
C PRO A 138 -8.75 -4.95 43.77
N GLN A 139 -9.72 -4.68 44.63
CA GLN A 139 -10.83 -5.59 44.92
C GLN A 139 -11.65 -5.76 43.64
N ALA A 140 -12.11 -7.00 43.40
CA ALA A 140 -13.02 -7.30 42.31
C ALA A 140 -14.34 -6.56 42.53
N ASP A 141 -14.71 -5.70 41.58
CA ASP A 141 -16.04 -5.12 41.52
C ASP A 141 -17.09 -6.24 41.36
N PRO A 142 -18.29 -6.10 41.96
CA PRO A 142 -19.37 -7.05 41.77
C PRO A 142 -19.75 -7.08 40.29
N ALA A 143 -19.78 -8.28 39.71
CA ALA A 143 -20.11 -8.52 38.32
C ALA A 143 -21.41 -7.80 37.93
N VAL A 144 -21.29 -6.73 37.16
CA VAL A 144 -22.40 -6.19 36.40
C VAL A 144 -22.74 -7.27 35.37
N ALA A 145 -23.89 -7.91 35.55
CA ALA A 145 -24.39 -8.86 34.58
C ALA A 145 -24.48 -8.13 33.22
N GLU A 146 -23.65 -8.56 32.27
CA GLU A 146 -23.78 -8.09 30.89
C GLU A 146 -25.21 -8.36 30.43
N PRO A 147 -25.90 -7.38 29.82
CA PRO A 147 -27.19 -7.64 29.23
C PRO A 147 -27.00 -8.73 28.18
N SER A 148 -27.55 -9.91 28.44
CA SER A 148 -27.62 -11.01 27.48
C SER A 148 -28.45 -10.54 26.29
N VAL A 149 -27.80 -9.94 25.29
CA VAL A 149 -28.38 -9.71 23.99
C VAL A 149 -28.56 -11.09 23.39
N ALA A 150 -29.80 -11.58 23.37
CA ALA A 150 -30.14 -12.79 22.64
C ALA A 150 -29.53 -12.66 21.22
N PRO A 151 -28.85 -13.69 20.70
CA PRO A 151 -28.29 -13.60 19.36
C PRO A 151 -29.44 -13.22 18.44
N ALA A 152 -29.36 -12.03 17.82
CA ALA A 152 -30.23 -11.68 16.74
C ALA A 152 -30.11 -12.85 15.77
N THR A 153 -31.21 -13.57 15.55
CA THR A 153 -31.27 -14.56 14.48
C THR A 153 -30.88 -13.79 13.24
N ALA A 154 -29.65 -13.97 12.76
CA ALA A 154 -29.22 -13.44 11.49
C ALA A 154 -30.22 -14.03 10.51
N THR A 155 -31.19 -13.23 10.07
CA THR A 155 -31.99 -13.58 8.92
C THR A 155 -30.96 -13.81 7.84
N ALA A 156 -30.77 -15.08 7.45
CA ALA A 156 -29.86 -15.40 6.37
C ALA A 156 -30.25 -14.47 5.23
N LEU A 157 -29.32 -13.59 4.82
CA LEU A 157 -29.52 -12.76 3.65
C LEU A 157 -29.99 -13.72 2.57
N ALA A 158 -31.21 -13.50 2.06
CA ALA A 158 -31.68 -14.30 0.95
C ALA A 158 -30.57 -14.23 -0.12
N PRO A 159 -30.18 -15.36 -0.73
CA PRO A 159 -29.23 -15.31 -1.82
C PRO A 159 -29.72 -14.24 -2.80
N LEU A 160 -28.81 -13.52 -3.47
CA LEU A 160 -29.11 -12.68 -4.61
C LEU A 160 -29.73 -13.57 -5.70
N GLY A 161 -31.01 -13.92 -5.52
CA GLY A 161 -31.78 -14.65 -6.48
C GLY A 161 -31.89 -13.76 -7.70
N GLY A 162 -31.93 -14.35 -8.88
CA GLY A 162 -32.27 -13.64 -10.10
C GLY A 162 -33.69 -13.07 -10.13
N ALA A 163 -34.30 -12.83 -8.96
CA ALA A 163 -35.66 -12.37 -8.73
C ALA A 163 -35.84 -10.87 -8.97
N ALA A 164 -34.79 -10.04 -8.76
CA ALA A 164 -34.82 -8.65 -9.19
C ALA A 164 -34.96 -8.61 -10.72
N GLU A 165 -35.88 -7.79 -11.23
CA GLU A 165 -36.18 -7.75 -12.64
C GLU A 165 -34.99 -7.16 -13.43
N ARG A 166 -34.76 -7.67 -14.64
CA ARG A 166 -33.62 -7.25 -15.47
C ARG A 166 -34.02 -6.01 -16.27
N PRO A 167 -33.16 -4.99 -16.36
CA PRO A 167 -33.41 -3.83 -17.22
C PRO A 167 -33.70 -4.22 -18.67
N ASP A 168 -34.65 -3.54 -19.30
CA ASP A 168 -34.88 -3.66 -20.73
C ASP A 168 -33.65 -3.20 -21.51
N ALA A 169 -33.13 -4.08 -22.36
CA ALA A 169 -31.87 -3.83 -23.08
C ALA A 169 -32.00 -2.68 -24.10
N ALA A 170 -33.18 -2.46 -24.70
CA ALA A 170 -33.39 -1.39 -25.67
C ALA A 170 -33.48 -0.03 -24.98
N VAL A 171 -34.17 0.05 -23.84
CA VAL A 171 -34.24 1.25 -22.99
C VAL A 171 -32.84 1.59 -22.46
N LEU A 172 -32.14 0.62 -21.89
CA LEU A 172 -30.77 0.80 -21.38
C LEU A 172 -29.82 1.30 -22.49
N LYS A 173 -29.90 0.69 -23.68
CA LYS A 173 -29.10 1.10 -24.85
C LYS A 173 -29.37 2.55 -25.23
N LYS A 174 -30.63 2.96 -25.32
CA LYS A 174 -31.01 4.34 -25.68
C LYS A 174 -30.44 5.34 -24.66
N SER A 175 -30.56 5.04 -23.37
CA SER A 175 -30.08 5.89 -22.28
C SER A 175 -28.56 6.00 -22.24
N LEU A 176 -27.83 4.88 -22.38
CA LEU A 176 -26.36 4.88 -22.41
C LEU A 176 -25.83 5.60 -23.67
N ASP A 177 -26.41 5.35 -24.84
CA ASP A 177 -26.02 6.05 -26.06
C ASP A 177 -26.24 7.57 -25.93
N ALA A 178 -27.34 8.00 -25.31
CA ALA A 178 -27.59 9.41 -25.00
C ALA A 178 -26.58 9.98 -23.99
N ALA A 179 -26.24 9.25 -22.93
CA ALA A 179 -25.27 9.68 -21.93
C ALA A 179 -23.88 9.93 -22.53
N PHE A 180 -23.39 9.01 -23.37
CA PHE A 180 -22.11 9.16 -24.04
C PHE A 180 -22.12 10.24 -25.13
N LYS A 181 -23.24 10.46 -25.85
CA LYS A 181 -23.36 11.51 -26.87
C LYS A 181 -23.26 12.93 -26.29
N LYS A 182 -23.54 13.11 -25.00
CA LYS A 182 -23.39 14.41 -24.30
C LYS A 182 -21.93 14.82 -24.11
N THR A 183 -20.97 13.93 -24.35
CA THR A 183 -19.55 14.24 -24.29
C THR A 183 -18.98 14.37 -25.70
N SER A 184 -18.34 15.49 -25.98
CA SER A 184 -17.55 15.72 -27.20
C SER A 184 -16.04 15.58 -26.92
N GLY A 185 -15.22 15.56 -27.98
CA GLY A 185 -13.77 15.61 -27.89
C GLY A 185 -13.07 14.26 -27.73
N GLY A 186 -13.80 13.14 -27.79
CA GLY A 186 -13.25 11.79 -27.75
C GLY A 186 -14.31 10.75 -28.08
N THR A 187 -14.00 9.48 -27.86
CA THR A 187 -14.94 8.39 -28.14
C THR A 187 -15.00 7.36 -27.00
N PHE A 188 -16.11 6.65 -26.93
CA PHE A 188 -16.35 5.64 -25.90
C PHE A 188 -16.52 4.25 -26.51
N SER A 189 -15.94 3.26 -25.83
CA SER A 189 -16.26 1.84 -25.95
C SER A 189 -16.75 1.32 -24.59
N ALA A 190 -17.68 0.37 -24.63
CA ALA A 190 -18.40 -0.06 -23.44
C ALA A 190 -19.05 -1.43 -23.61
N GLU A 191 -19.17 -2.15 -22.50
CA GLU A 191 -20.05 -3.30 -22.36
C GLU A 191 -20.75 -3.26 -20.98
N VAL A 192 -21.99 -3.74 -20.95
CA VAL A 192 -22.77 -3.98 -19.73
C VAL A 192 -23.41 -5.35 -19.83
N SER A 193 -23.26 -6.15 -18.78
CA SER A 193 -23.90 -7.46 -18.67
C SER A 193 -24.63 -7.60 -17.35
N ASP A 194 -25.68 -8.40 -17.37
CA ASP A 194 -26.34 -8.89 -16.17
C ASP A 194 -25.40 -9.81 -15.39
N LEU A 195 -25.09 -9.48 -14.13
CA LEU A 195 -24.09 -10.21 -13.38
C LEU A 195 -24.48 -11.69 -13.18
N ALA A 196 -25.73 -11.93 -12.78
CA ALA A 196 -26.21 -13.26 -12.42
C ALA A 196 -26.33 -14.22 -13.60
N THR A 197 -26.72 -13.73 -14.78
CA THR A 197 -27.00 -14.58 -15.95
C THR A 197 -25.95 -14.49 -17.04
N GLY A 198 -25.05 -13.50 -16.98
CA GLY A 198 -24.11 -13.19 -18.06
C GLY A 198 -24.77 -12.65 -19.34
N LYS A 199 -26.09 -12.40 -19.35
CA LYS A 199 -26.77 -11.82 -20.51
C LYS A 199 -26.22 -10.42 -20.75
N VAL A 200 -25.61 -10.21 -21.90
CA VAL A 200 -25.15 -8.88 -22.31
C VAL A 200 -26.35 -7.98 -22.64
N LEU A 201 -26.38 -6.80 -22.01
CA LEU A 201 -27.48 -5.83 -22.12
C LEU A 201 -27.11 -4.66 -23.01
N TYR A 202 -25.82 -4.32 -23.09
CA TYR A 202 -25.34 -3.22 -23.92
C TYR A 202 -23.94 -3.50 -24.46
N ARG A 203 -23.72 -3.12 -25.73
CA ARG A 203 -22.40 -3.09 -26.35
C ARG A 203 -22.23 -1.82 -27.16
N ARG A 204 -21.05 -1.22 -27.05
CA ARG A 204 -20.56 -0.16 -27.92
C ARG A 204 -19.09 -0.39 -28.17
N LYS A 205 -18.73 -0.81 -29.39
CA LYS A 205 -17.33 -1.13 -29.73
C LYS A 205 -16.66 -2.05 -28.68
N ALA A 206 -17.43 -2.99 -28.12
CA ALA A 206 -17.04 -3.77 -26.94
C ALA A 206 -15.81 -4.67 -27.18
N ASN A 207 -15.54 -5.02 -28.44
CA ASN A 207 -14.39 -5.83 -28.85
C ASN A 207 -13.20 -4.98 -29.37
N GLN A 208 -13.28 -3.65 -29.28
CA GLN A 208 -12.16 -2.78 -29.64
C GLN A 208 -11.18 -2.72 -28.47
N ALA A 209 -9.99 -3.28 -28.68
CA ALA A 209 -8.94 -3.26 -27.66
C ALA A 209 -8.34 -1.86 -27.53
N SER A 210 -8.18 -1.38 -26.30
CA SER A 210 -7.54 -0.10 -26.00
C SER A 210 -6.83 -0.16 -24.65
N ALA A 211 -6.12 0.92 -24.29
CA ALA A 211 -5.44 0.99 -23.00
C ALA A 211 -6.48 1.04 -21.86
N PRO A 212 -6.47 0.06 -20.92
CA PRO A 212 -7.42 0.01 -19.81
C PRO A 212 -7.06 0.99 -18.68
N ALA A 213 -5.88 1.62 -18.74
CA ALA A 213 -5.30 2.34 -17.62
C ALA A 213 -5.36 1.50 -16.32
N SER A 214 -5.54 2.12 -15.16
CA SER A 214 -5.63 1.42 -13.87
C SER A 214 -6.81 0.44 -13.72
N ASN A 215 -7.71 0.30 -14.69
CA ASN A 215 -8.68 -0.80 -14.65
C ASN A 215 -8.01 -2.17 -14.84
N LEU A 216 -6.77 -2.22 -15.35
CA LEU A 216 -5.97 -3.45 -15.38
C LEU A 216 -5.76 -4.05 -13.99
N LYS A 217 -5.75 -3.22 -12.94
CA LYS A 217 -5.59 -3.66 -11.55
C LYS A 217 -6.70 -4.61 -11.08
N ILE A 218 -7.87 -4.61 -11.73
CA ILE A 218 -8.91 -5.62 -11.48
C ILE A 218 -8.37 -7.01 -11.84
N LEU A 219 -7.76 -7.16 -13.02
CA LEU A 219 -7.14 -8.44 -13.42
C LEU A 219 -5.93 -8.78 -12.53
N THR A 220 -5.16 -7.78 -12.10
CA THR A 220 -4.06 -7.99 -11.15
C THR A 220 -4.56 -8.51 -9.81
N ALA A 221 -5.63 -7.95 -9.27
CA ALA A 221 -6.24 -8.42 -8.02
C ALA A 221 -6.79 -9.85 -8.15
N VAL A 222 -7.54 -10.13 -9.22
CA VAL A 222 -7.99 -11.49 -9.56
C VAL A 222 -6.82 -12.47 -9.61
N THR A 223 -5.73 -12.07 -10.27
CA THR A 223 -4.54 -12.93 -10.42
C THR A 223 -3.86 -13.16 -9.08
N ALA A 224 -3.67 -12.12 -8.28
CA ALA A 224 -3.05 -12.23 -6.97
C ALA A 224 -3.87 -13.10 -6.02
N LEU A 225 -5.19 -12.95 -5.96
CA LEU A 225 -6.04 -13.81 -5.14
C LEU A 225 -6.01 -15.26 -5.60
N LYS A 226 -6.07 -15.50 -6.92
CA LYS A 226 -5.98 -16.86 -7.47
C LYS A 226 -4.65 -17.57 -7.15
N GLN A 227 -3.53 -16.83 -7.18
CA GLN A 227 -2.19 -17.43 -7.05
C GLN A 227 -1.66 -17.42 -5.61
N LEU A 228 -1.97 -16.39 -4.84
CA LEU A 228 -1.43 -16.19 -3.49
C LEU A 228 -2.45 -16.56 -2.41
N GLY A 229 -3.75 -16.43 -2.66
CA GLY A 229 -4.80 -16.50 -1.64
C GLY A 229 -4.91 -15.19 -0.84
N GLY A 230 -6.14 -14.84 -0.43
CA GLY A 230 -6.45 -13.58 0.25
C GLY A 230 -5.78 -13.43 1.62
N GLU A 231 -5.74 -14.51 2.40
CA GLU A 231 -5.21 -14.53 3.77
C GLU A 231 -3.68 -14.59 3.86
N THR A 232 -3.00 -14.79 2.72
CA THR A 232 -1.54 -14.87 2.70
C THR A 232 -0.92 -13.56 3.17
N THR A 233 0.09 -13.66 4.03
CA THR A 233 0.90 -12.51 4.47
C THR A 233 2.33 -12.66 3.96
N LEU A 234 2.96 -11.55 3.64
CA LEU A 234 4.30 -11.50 3.03
C LEU A 234 5.34 -11.25 4.13
N PRO A 235 6.40 -12.06 4.22
CA PRO A 235 7.42 -11.89 5.25
C PRO A 235 8.43 -10.79 4.88
N THR A 236 8.99 -10.15 5.90
CA THR A 236 10.29 -9.48 5.83
C THR A 236 11.15 -10.03 6.97
N THR A 237 12.29 -10.61 6.61
CA THR A 237 13.09 -11.41 7.55
C THR A 237 14.46 -10.77 7.74
N ALA A 238 14.95 -10.75 8.98
CA ALA A 238 16.34 -10.47 9.28
C ALA A 238 17.03 -11.80 9.62
N VAL A 239 18.13 -12.10 8.94
CA VAL A 239 18.93 -13.29 9.18
C VAL A 239 20.37 -12.93 9.52
N LEU A 240 21.04 -13.78 10.29
CA LEU A 240 22.49 -13.75 10.45
C LEU A 240 23.09 -14.60 9.32
N GLY A 241 23.78 -13.95 8.40
CA GLY A 241 24.52 -14.58 7.31
C GLY A 241 25.97 -14.91 7.72
N ALA A 242 26.76 -15.34 6.73
CA ALA A 242 28.19 -15.53 6.90
C ALA A 242 28.91 -14.22 7.28
N ASP A 243 30.13 -14.34 7.81
CA ASP A 243 31.02 -13.22 8.16
C ASP A 243 30.39 -12.18 9.10
N ASP A 244 29.54 -12.63 10.03
CA ASP A 244 28.86 -11.78 11.01
C ASP A 244 28.04 -10.65 10.35
N THR A 245 27.34 -10.95 9.24
CA THR A 245 26.47 -9.98 8.54
C THR A 245 25.00 -10.16 8.92
N VAL A 246 24.28 -9.05 9.08
CA VAL A 246 22.81 -9.07 9.22
C VAL A 246 22.20 -8.78 7.86
N VAL A 247 21.47 -9.75 7.31
CA VAL A 247 20.83 -9.61 6.00
C VAL A 247 19.34 -9.35 6.18
N LEU A 248 18.85 -8.25 5.61
CA LEU A 248 17.43 -7.95 5.48
C LEU A 248 16.93 -8.58 4.18
N VAL A 249 16.11 -9.63 4.29
CA VAL A 249 15.56 -10.37 3.16
C VAL A 249 14.16 -9.86 2.84
N GLY A 250 13.99 -9.34 1.62
CA GLY A 250 12.71 -8.87 1.11
C GLY A 250 11.83 -9.99 0.60
N GLY A 251 10.79 -10.36 1.36
CA GLY A 251 9.83 -11.41 0.98
C GLY A 251 8.60 -10.93 0.22
N GLY A 252 8.58 -9.68 -0.26
CA GLY A 252 7.50 -9.11 -1.06
C GLY A 252 6.67 -8.03 -0.37
N ASP A 253 6.88 -7.75 0.92
CA ASP A 253 6.18 -6.67 1.62
C ASP A 253 6.69 -5.29 1.16
N VAL A 254 5.80 -4.55 0.48
CA VAL A 254 6.08 -3.22 -0.05
C VAL A 254 5.35 -2.10 0.70
N LEU A 255 4.66 -2.43 1.80
CA LEU A 255 3.89 -1.49 2.61
C LEU A 255 4.43 -1.37 4.04
N LEU A 256 5.72 -1.69 4.23
CA LEU A 256 6.41 -1.56 5.51
C LEU A 256 6.32 -0.14 6.08
N GLY A 257 6.24 -0.07 7.41
CA GLY A 257 6.39 1.17 8.17
C GLY A 257 7.83 1.37 8.63
N ALA A 258 8.29 2.62 8.69
CA ALA A 258 9.60 2.95 9.27
C ALA A 258 9.65 2.72 10.80
N GLY A 259 8.50 2.83 11.46
CA GLY A 259 8.34 2.77 12.92
C GLY A 259 8.11 1.36 13.46
N THR A 260 7.45 1.29 14.62
CA THR A 260 6.96 0.02 15.19
C THR A 260 5.80 -0.51 14.36
N SER A 261 5.57 -1.82 14.45
CA SER A 261 4.46 -2.52 13.80
C SER A 261 3.12 -1.99 14.32
N GLU A 262 2.16 -1.82 13.41
CA GLU A 262 0.80 -1.34 13.67
C GLU A 262 -0.21 -2.46 13.31
N PRO A 263 -0.54 -3.39 14.23
CA PRO A 263 -1.25 -4.63 13.90
C PRO A 263 -2.58 -4.47 13.15
N ASP A 264 -3.27 -3.34 13.36
CA ASP A 264 -4.59 -3.08 12.78
C ASP A 264 -4.52 -2.28 11.46
N ALA A 265 -3.34 -1.82 11.05
CA ALA A 265 -3.16 -1.05 9.83
C ALA A 265 -2.87 -1.97 8.62
N THR A 266 -3.26 -1.56 7.41
CA THR A 266 -2.77 -2.22 6.18
C THR A 266 -1.36 -1.77 5.84
N VAL A 267 -1.15 -0.45 5.81
CA VAL A 267 0.17 0.16 5.62
C VAL A 267 0.82 0.29 6.99
N SER A 268 2.09 -0.07 7.11
CA SER A 268 2.83 -0.12 8.38
C SER A 268 2.46 -1.24 9.33
N ARG A 269 1.68 -2.25 8.90
CA ARG A 269 1.43 -3.44 9.74
C ARG A 269 2.73 -4.03 10.26
N ALA A 270 3.65 -4.29 9.33
CA ALA A 270 5.03 -4.64 9.63
C ALA A 270 5.86 -3.36 9.74
N GLY A 271 6.46 -3.14 10.91
CA GLY A 271 7.34 -2.01 11.19
C GLY A 271 8.81 -2.40 11.25
N LEU A 272 9.67 -1.67 10.53
CA LEU A 272 11.11 -1.89 10.52
C LEU A 272 11.77 -1.68 11.90
N ALA A 273 11.23 -0.80 12.74
CA ALA A 273 11.73 -0.64 14.10
C ALA A 273 11.41 -1.85 14.98
N THR A 274 10.25 -2.49 14.79
CA THR A 274 9.91 -3.75 15.47
C THR A 274 10.84 -4.87 15.03
N LEU A 275 11.04 -5.03 13.71
CA LEU A 275 11.97 -6.03 13.18
C LEU A 275 13.38 -5.82 13.75
N ALA A 276 13.87 -4.58 13.78
CA ALA A 276 15.18 -4.23 14.34
C ALA A 276 15.31 -4.55 15.83
N GLN A 277 14.28 -4.27 16.63
CA GLN A 277 14.26 -4.58 18.06
C GLN A 277 14.28 -6.09 18.31
N GLN A 278 13.50 -6.86 17.56
CA GLN A 278 13.48 -8.33 17.65
C GLN A 278 14.82 -8.92 17.21
N THR A 279 15.38 -8.41 16.11
CA THR A 279 16.70 -8.81 15.61
C THR A 279 17.79 -8.57 16.65
N ALA A 280 17.81 -7.39 17.30
CA ALA A 280 18.78 -7.09 18.34
C ALA A 280 18.68 -8.06 19.52
N LYS A 281 17.46 -8.35 20.01
CA LYS A 281 17.26 -9.34 21.08
C LYS A 281 17.78 -10.72 20.67
N ALA A 282 17.48 -11.16 19.46
CA ALA A 282 17.92 -12.45 18.94
C ALA A 282 19.45 -12.53 18.82
N LEU A 283 20.12 -11.47 18.36
CA LEU A 283 21.58 -11.42 18.29
C LEU A 283 22.24 -11.67 19.65
N PHE A 284 21.75 -11.01 20.70
CA PHE A 284 22.24 -11.18 22.07
C PHE A 284 21.89 -12.54 22.68
N ALA A 285 20.80 -13.17 22.24
CA ALA A 285 20.34 -14.48 22.73
C ALA A 285 20.89 -15.68 21.94
N SER A 286 21.37 -15.47 20.71
CA SER A 286 21.69 -16.54 19.76
C SER A 286 22.82 -17.48 20.19
N GLY A 287 23.76 -16.99 21.01
CA GLY A 287 25.00 -17.71 21.33
C GLY A 287 25.91 -17.96 20.12
N LYS A 288 25.61 -17.38 18.95
CA LYS A 288 26.35 -17.57 17.69
C LYS A 288 27.53 -16.61 17.55
N LEU A 289 27.56 -15.53 18.33
CA LEU A 289 28.58 -14.50 18.27
C LEU A 289 29.51 -14.62 19.47
N ASP A 290 30.82 -14.48 19.22
CA ASP A 290 31.85 -14.54 20.25
C ASP A 290 31.66 -13.41 21.29
N ALA A 291 31.48 -13.82 22.55
CA ALA A 291 31.28 -12.95 23.70
C ALA A 291 32.52 -12.11 24.08
N GLU A 292 33.70 -12.63 23.77
CA GLU A 292 34.98 -12.01 24.15
C GLU A 292 35.42 -10.97 23.12
N LYS A 293 34.97 -11.12 21.88
CA LYS A 293 35.30 -10.24 20.76
C LYS A 293 34.31 -9.08 20.64
N LYS A 294 34.82 -7.89 20.29
CA LYS A 294 33.98 -6.80 19.77
C LYS A 294 33.66 -7.09 18.32
N THR A 295 32.39 -7.35 18.03
CA THR A 295 31.92 -7.66 16.68
C THR A 295 31.21 -6.47 16.07
N LYS A 296 31.60 -6.13 14.85
CA LYS A 296 30.94 -5.13 14.01
C LYS A 296 30.12 -5.86 12.97
N LEU A 297 28.80 -5.75 13.04
CA LEU A 297 27.86 -6.36 12.11
C LEU A 297 27.55 -5.37 10.99
N ASP A 298 27.89 -5.71 9.75
CA ASP A 298 27.44 -4.95 8.58
C ASP A 298 26.03 -5.40 8.17
N VAL A 299 25.26 -4.48 7.55
CA VAL A 299 23.89 -4.77 7.11
C VAL A 299 23.87 -4.94 5.60
N VAL A 300 23.26 -6.03 5.15
CA VAL A 300 23.05 -6.35 3.74
C VAL A 300 21.55 -6.32 3.46
N VAL A 301 21.17 -5.93 2.24
CA VAL A 301 19.80 -6.15 1.74
C VAL A 301 19.83 -7.18 0.64
N ASP A 302 19.00 -8.21 0.81
CA ASP A 302 18.67 -9.19 -0.20
C ASP A 302 17.32 -8.83 -0.80
N ASP A 303 17.35 -8.30 -2.01
CA ASP A 303 16.18 -7.95 -2.80
C ASP A 303 16.09 -8.77 -4.10
N THR A 304 16.71 -9.96 -4.11
CA THR A 304 16.83 -10.83 -5.28
C THR A 304 15.57 -11.63 -5.61
N LEU A 305 14.55 -11.62 -4.73
CA LEU A 305 13.26 -12.27 -4.95
C LEU A 305 12.61 -11.85 -6.29
N PHE A 306 12.79 -10.59 -6.67
CA PHE A 306 12.31 -10.07 -7.94
C PHE A 306 13.45 -10.04 -8.96
N THR A 307 13.36 -10.89 -9.98
CA THR A 307 14.39 -11.06 -11.00
C THR A 307 14.22 -10.09 -12.18
N GLY A 308 15.26 -9.99 -13.03
CA GLY A 308 15.27 -9.12 -14.21
C GLY A 308 15.29 -7.62 -13.87
N ASP A 309 14.89 -6.79 -14.83
CA ASP A 309 14.93 -5.33 -14.66
C ASP A 309 14.07 -4.88 -13.48
N ALA A 310 14.58 -3.97 -12.65
CA ALA A 310 13.79 -3.35 -11.57
C ALA A 310 12.83 -2.26 -12.11
N LEU A 311 13.09 -1.75 -13.31
CA LEU A 311 12.28 -0.72 -13.95
C LEU A 311 11.82 -1.23 -15.31
N ASN A 312 10.52 -1.14 -15.59
CA ASN A 312 9.99 -1.69 -16.83
C ASN A 312 10.49 -0.86 -18.03
N PRO A 313 11.21 -1.47 -19.00
CA PRO A 313 11.81 -0.74 -20.12
C PRO A 313 10.77 -0.12 -21.07
N VAL A 314 9.48 -0.49 -20.94
CA VAL A 314 8.38 0.08 -21.71
C VAL A 314 7.88 1.41 -21.14
N TRP A 315 8.12 1.68 -19.86
CA TRP A 315 7.63 2.91 -19.22
C TRP A 315 8.38 4.14 -19.70
N ASP A 316 7.63 5.22 -19.91
CA ASP A 316 8.21 6.53 -20.19
C ASP A 316 8.89 7.09 -18.93
N GLU A 317 10.06 7.72 -19.11
CA GLU A 317 10.85 8.27 -18.00
C GLU A 317 10.09 9.29 -17.15
N SER A 318 9.11 9.99 -17.75
CA SER A 318 8.30 10.98 -17.05
C SER A 318 7.49 10.37 -15.90
N LEU A 319 7.16 9.07 -15.93
CA LEU A 319 6.42 8.39 -14.87
C LEU A 319 7.17 8.38 -13.55
N MET A 320 8.51 8.33 -13.58
CA MET A 320 9.35 8.43 -12.39
C MET A 320 9.45 9.88 -11.92
N THR A 321 9.61 10.83 -12.84
CA THR A 321 9.69 12.26 -12.47
C THR A 321 8.38 12.80 -11.88
N THR A 322 7.25 12.19 -12.22
CA THR A 322 5.92 12.51 -11.68
C THR A 322 5.54 11.63 -10.49
N SER A 323 6.47 10.81 -9.98
CA SER A 323 6.27 9.90 -8.84
C SER A 323 5.12 8.90 -8.99
N ASN A 324 4.74 8.55 -10.22
CA ASN A 324 3.72 7.51 -10.46
C ASN A 324 4.27 6.11 -10.20
N ILE A 325 5.56 5.89 -10.43
CA ILE A 325 6.27 4.63 -10.23
C ILE A 325 7.76 4.89 -9.94
N THR A 326 8.49 3.85 -9.53
CA THR A 326 9.95 3.82 -9.34
C THR A 326 10.43 2.38 -9.54
N ALA A 327 11.70 2.07 -9.25
CA ALA A 327 12.23 0.71 -9.29
C ALA A 327 11.42 -0.24 -8.39
N VAL A 328 10.80 -1.27 -8.98
CA VAL A 328 9.96 -2.27 -8.32
C VAL A 328 10.85 -3.35 -7.69
N GLN A 329 10.86 -3.40 -6.36
CA GLN A 329 11.72 -4.25 -5.54
C GLN A 329 10.87 -4.94 -4.46
N PRO A 330 11.29 -6.11 -3.96
CA PRO A 330 10.48 -6.95 -3.07
C PRO A 330 10.44 -6.47 -1.61
N VAL A 331 11.07 -5.33 -1.31
CA VAL A 331 11.04 -4.70 0.01
C VAL A 331 10.99 -3.20 -0.16
N ALA A 332 9.94 -2.58 0.38
CA ALA A 332 9.74 -1.15 0.31
C ALA A 332 8.88 -0.66 1.47
N MET A 333 9.03 0.62 1.83
CA MET A 333 8.13 1.29 2.77
C MET A 333 7.04 2.03 2.00
N TYR A 334 5.81 2.03 2.52
CA TYR A 334 4.73 2.92 2.04
C TYR A 334 4.43 2.85 0.52
N GLY A 335 4.65 1.70 -0.10
CA GLY A 335 4.55 1.52 -1.54
C GLY A 335 5.68 2.21 -2.30
N ALA A 336 6.89 2.27 -1.72
CA ALA A 336 8.05 3.03 -2.18
C ALA A 336 7.95 4.56 -2.06
N ARG A 337 7.09 5.09 -1.18
CA ARG A 337 7.04 6.52 -0.86
C ARG A 337 8.03 6.88 0.26
N GLN A 338 8.35 8.17 0.39
CA GLN A 338 9.18 8.67 1.50
C GLN A 338 8.47 8.57 2.85
N ASP A 339 7.14 8.65 2.85
CA ASP A 339 6.27 8.58 4.02
C ASP A 339 4.89 8.01 3.64
N ALA A 340 4.01 7.82 4.63
CA ALA A 340 2.69 7.23 4.45
C ALA A 340 1.70 8.10 3.65
N GLY A 341 2.02 9.36 3.34
CA GLY A 341 1.14 10.25 2.60
C GLY A 341 0.94 9.79 1.16
N ALA A 342 -0.31 9.65 0.72
CA ALA A 342 -0.66 9.18 -0.63
C ALA A 342 0.01 9.95 -1.78
N LYS A 343 0.31 11.25 -1.56
CA LYS A 343 0.98 12.15 -2.52
C LYS A 343 2.49 12.29 -2.29
N SER A 344 3.04 11.57 -1.32
CA SER A 344 4.48 11.59 -1.04
C SER A 344 5.24 11.02 -2.23
N VAL A 345 6.41 11.62 -2.50
CA VAL A 345 7.21 11.26 -3.66
C VAL A 345 7.81 9.87 -3.48
N ARG A 346 8.03 9.18 -4.59
CA ARG A 346 8.65 7.86 -4.55
C ARG A 346 10.17 7.96 -4.45
N VAL A 347 10.76 7.10 -3.64
CA VAL A 347 12.22 7.01 -3.53
C VAL A 347 12.81 6.28 -4.74
N PRO A 348 13.98 6.68 -5.26
CA PRO A 348 14.59 6.02 -6.43
C PRO A 348 14.99 4.56 -6.18
N ASP A 349 15.40 4.24 -4.95
CA ASP A 349 15.84 2.91 -4.54
C ASP A 349 15.09 2.48 -3.27
N PRO A 350 13.91 1.83 -3.42
CA PRO A 350 13.07 1.45 -2.29
C PRO A 350 13.71 0.44 -1.35
N ALA A 351 14.40 -0.58 -1.86
CA ALA A 351 15.03 -1.61 -1.04
C ALA A 351 16.18 -1.03 -0.20
N MET A 352 17.02 -0.19 -0.81
CA MET A 352 18.12 0.45 -0.08
C MET A 352 17.61 1.46 0.96
N THR A 353 16.50 2.13 0.65
CA THR A 353 15.85 3.03 1.61
C THR A 353 15.32 2.24 2.81
N ALA A 354 14.59 1.15 2.59
CA ALA A 354 14.08 0.29 3.66
C ALA A 354 15.23 -0.29 4.50
N ALA A 355 16.27 -0.81 3.87
CA ALA A 355 17.42 -1.39 4.56
C ALA A 355 18.24 -0.36 5.35
N THR A 356 18.37 0.87 4.84
CA THR A 356 19.00 1.98 5.58
C THR A 356 18.19 2.37 6.82
N THR A 357 16.86 2.40 6.70
CA THR A 357 15.95 2.63 7.83
C THR A 357 16.07 1.52 8.87
N PHE A 358 16.01 0.26 8.45
CA PHE A 358 16.21 -0.91 9.30
C PHE A 358 17.55 -0.88 10.03
N ARG A 359 18.67 -0.64 9.31
CA ARG A 359 20.01 -0.51 9.89
C ARG A 359 20.07 0.58 10.96
N SER A 360 19.42 1.72 10.72
CA SER A 360 19.35 2.81 11.69
C SER A 360 18.63 2.39 12.98
N ALA A 361 17.47 1.73 12.83
CA ALA A 361 16.72 1.20 13.96
C ALA A 361 17.48 0.09 14.68
N LEU A 362 18.17 -0.79 13.95
CA LEU A 362 18.97 -1.88 14.50
C LEU A 362 20.15 -1.37 15.31
N SER A 363 20.85 -0.34 14.83
CA SER A 363 21.92 0.31 15.60
C SER A 363 21.43 0.86 16.93
N THR A 364 20.23 1.46 16.94
CA THR A 364 19.60 1.96 18.17
C THR A 364 19.22 0.81 19.11
N ALA A 365 18.61 -0.25 18.55
CA ALA A 365 18.18 -1.41 19.32
C ALA A 365 19.35 -2.19 19.94
N VAL A 366 20.43 -2.42 19.17
CA VAL A 366 21.67 -3.06 19.66
C VAL A 366 22.31 -2.26 20.79
N ALA A 367 22.36 -0.93 20.67
CA ALA A 367 22.87 -0.08 21.75
C ALA A 367 22.01 -0.15 23.02
N ALA A 368 20.69 -0.32 22.88
CA ALA A 368 19.79 -0.51 24.01
C ALA A 368 19.99 -1.88 24.68
N GLU A 369 20.10 -2.96 23.90
CA GLU A 369 20.37 -4.31 24.43
C GLU A 369 21.74 -4.41 25.09
N GLN A 370 22.78 -3.77 24.53
CA GLN A 370 24.10 -3.70 25.16
C GLN A 370 24.03 -3.04 26.55
N LYS A 371 23.32 -1.91 26.68
CA LYS A 371 23.14 -1.24 27.98
C LYS A 371 22.44 -2.14 29.00
N LYS A 372 21.44 -2.92 28.59
CA LYS A 372 20.75 -3.87 29.47
C LYS A 372 21.69 -5.00 29.90
N ALA A 373 22.47 -5.54 28.98
CA ALA A 373 23.45 -6.57 29.27
C ALA A 373 24.52 -6.08 30.26
N ASP A 374 25.07 -4.89 30.03
CA ASP A 374 26.07 -4.26 30.90
C ASP A 374 25.50 -4.00 32.31
N ALA A 375 24.26 -3.51 32.41
CA ALA A 375 23.59 -3.31 33.68
C ALA A 375 23.36 -4.64 34.44
N THR A 376 23.02 -5.70 33.72
CA THR A 376 22.83 -7.05 34.29
C THR A 376 24.14 -7.61 34.81
N ALA A 377 25.22 -7.50 34.04
CA ALA A 377 26.56 -7.90 34.46
C ALA A 377 27.03 -7.12 35.71
N LYS A 378 26.77 -5.81 35.75
CA LYS A 378 27.09 -4.97 36.91
C LYS A 378 26.31 -5.39 38.17
N LYS A 379 25.02 -5.71 38.03
CA LYS A 379 24.18 -6.20 39.14
C LYS A 379 24.64 -7.57 39.65
N ALA A 380 25.02 -8.48 38.74
CA ALA A 380 25.58 -9.78 39.09
C ALA A 380 26.91 -9.64 39.85
N ALA A 381 27.79 -8.74 39.41
CA ALA A 381 29.05 -8.47 40.11
C ALA A 381 28.83 -7.87 41.51
N SER A 382 27.85 -6.97 41.68
CA SER A 382 27.54 -6.38 42.99
C SER A 382 26.88 -7.36 43.97
N THR A 383 26.09 -8.32 43.48
CA THR A 383 25.42 -9.34 44.31
C THR A 383 26.35 -10.51 44.66
N GLY A 384 27.25 -10.90 43.75
CA GLY A 384 28.29 -11.92 44.02
C GLY A 384 29.32 -11.46 45.07
N SER A 385 29.58 -10.15 45.16
CA SER A 385 30.47 -9.60 46.20
C SER A 385 29.87 -9.68 47.62
N ALA A 386 28.53 -9.64 47.74
CA ALA A 386 27.85 -9.75 49.04
C ALA A 386 27.76 -11.18 49.59
N ALA A 387 27.97 -12.20 48.76
CA ALA A 387 27.98 -13.62 49.14
C ALA A 387 29.39 -14.18 49.38
N ALA A 388 30.45 -13.38 49.19
CA ALA A 388 31.84 -13.79 49.39
C ALA A 388 32.28 -13.69 50.86
N GLY A 389 31.49 -14.28 51.75
CA GLY A 389 31.93 -14.69 53.09
C GLY A 389 32.07 -16.21 53.09
N SER A 390 33.31 -16.71 53.05
CA SER A 390 33.69 -18.13 53.20
C SER A 390 33.35 -19.09 52.04
N SER A 391 34.24 -19.19 51.05
CA SER A 391 34.80 -20.48 50.58
C SER A 391 35.78 -20.28 49.41
N SER A 392 36.93 -20.95 49.48
CA SER A 392 38.06 -20.89 48.55
C SER A 392 37.89 -21.79 47.32
N ALA A 393 36.68 -21.89 46.77
CA ALA A 393 36.44 -22.59 45.52
C ALA A 393 36.35 -21.56 44.38
N LYS A 394 37.36 -21.53 43.50
CA LYS A 394 37.35 -20.76 42.25
C LYS A 394 36.12 -21.18 41.44
N PRO A 395 35.11 -20.31 41.22
CA PRO A 395 33.96 -20.68 40.41
C PRO A 395 34.45 -20.84 38.96
N SER A 396 34.50 -22.08 38.49
CA SER A 396 34.44 -22.37 37.06
C SER A 396 32.98 -22.16 36.64
N SER A 397 32.63 -20.91 36.33
CA SER A 397 31.38 -20.60 35.65
C SER A 397 31.70 -19.84 34.38
N THR A 398 31.67 -20.55 33.27
CA THR A 398 31.44 -20.06 31.92
C THR A 398 30.06 -19.39 31.84
N ALA A 399 29.84 -18.32 32.60
CA ALA A 399 28.85 -17.32 32.23
C ALA A 399 29.44 -16.58 31.03
N ALA A 400 29.28 -17.16 29.83
CA ALA A 400 29.63 -16.49 28.59
C ALA A 400 28.99 -15.10 28.64
N GLY A 401 29.82 -14.05 28.63
CA GLY A 401 29.33 -12.68 28.68
C GLY A 401 28.40 -12.41 27.51
N ALA A 402 27.54 -11.39 27.62
CA ALA A 402 26.80 -10.93 26.46
C ALA A 402 27.78 -10.46 25.37
N PRO A 403 27.49 -10.71 24.08
CA PRO A 403 28.35 -10.27 22.99
C PRO A 403 28.45 -8.74 22.97
N LYS A 404 29.62 -8.23 22.54
CA LYS A 404 29.87 -6.79 22.40
C LYS A 404 29.66 -6.38 20.95
N LEU A 405 28.49 -5.82 20.66
CA LEU A 405 28.03 -5.60 19.28
C LEU A 405 28.02 -4.12 18.87
N SER A 406 28.29 -3.86 17.60
CA SER A 406 28.08 -2.57 16.95
C SER A 406 27.59 -2.77 15.52
N ILE A 407 26.79 -1.84 15.00
CA ILE A 407 26.26 -1.91 13.63
C ILE A 407 27.07 -1.00 12.70
N GLY A 408 27.44 -1.52 11.53
CA GLY A 408 28.11 -0.78 10.49
C GLY A 408 27.27 0.37 9.94
N LYS A 409 27.94 1.42 9.44
CA LYS A 409 27.25 2.64 8.95
C LYS A 409 26.60 2.46 7.58
N LYS A 410 27.14 1.55 6.76
CA LYS A 410 26.73 1.36 5.36
C LYS A 410 25.83 0.13 5.25
N VAL A 411 24.96 0.19 4.24
CA VAL A 411 24.20 -0.96 3.75
C VAL A 411 24.75 -1.30 2.37
N VAL A 412 24.86 -2.59 2.07
CA VAL A 412 25.23 -3.09 0.73
C VAL A 412 24.18 -4.08 0.24
N ARG A 413 24.14 -4.33 -1.08
CA ARG A 413 23.29 -5.38 -1.66
C ARG A 413 24.05 -6.70 -1.67
N GLY A 414 23.33 -7.80 -1.44
CA GLY A 414 23.87 -9.14 -1.50
C GLY A 414 22.81 -10.18 -1.16
N GLU A 415 22.99 -11.39 -1.67
CA GLU A 415 22.14 -12.52 -1.32
C GLU A 415 22.41 -12.99 0.11
N ALA A 416 21.37 -13.48 0.78
CA ALA A 416 21.50 -14.03 2.13
C ALA A 416 22.42 -15.27 2.18
N GLY A 417 22.51 -16.03 1.07
CA GLY A 417 23.21 -17.31 1.00
C GLY A 417 22.37 -18.47 1.56
N SER A 418 22.91 -19.69 1.47
CA SER A 418 22.20 -20.91 1.90
C SER A 418 22.32 -21.22 3.39
N GLU A 419 23.40 -20.80 4.04
CA GLU A 419 23.70 -21.07 5.45
C GLU A 419 23.41 -19.82 6.29
N THR A 420 22.16 -19.64 6.71
CA THR A 420 21.73 -18.48 7.51
C THR A 420 21.00 -18.91 8.78
N THR A 421 21.03 -18.05 9.80
CA THR A 421 20.21 -18.21 11.01
C THR A 421 19.15 -17.11 11.05
N GLU A 422 17.88 -17.46 11.05
CA GLU A 422 16.81 -16.47 11.24
C GLU A 422 16.92 -15.80 12.61
N LEU A 423 16.94 -14.46 12.62
CA LEU A 423 16.98 -13.65 13.84
C LEU A 423 15.60 -13.13 14.20
N ALA A 424 14.86 -12.64 13.21
CA ALA A 424 13.52 -12.10 13.41
C ALA A 424 12.75 -12.02 12.08
N GLN A 425 11.42 -11.97 12.19
CA GLN A 425 10.53 -11.79 11.05
C GLN A 425 9.33 -10.93 11.44
N VAL A 426 8.94 -10.05 10.53
CA VAL A 426 7.65 -9.34 10.56
C VAL A 426 6.84 -9.71 9.33
N ARG A 427 5.51 -9.61 9.41
CA ARG A 427 4.61 -10.00 8.32
C ARG A 427 3.69 -8.85 7.94
N SER A 428 3.49 -8.68 6.64
CA SER A 428 2.63 -7.66 6.06
C SER A 428 1.17 -7.84 6.47
N ALA A 429 0.32 -6.93 6.00
CA ALA A 429 -1.09 -7.22 5.91
C ALA A 429 -1.42 -8.35 4.94
N SER A 430 -2.61 -8.94 5.10
CA SER A 430 -3.07 -9.98 4.18
C SER A 430 -3.04 -9.45 2.74
N VAL A 431 -2.82 -10.33 1.76
CA VAL A 431 -2.87 -9.98 0.35
C VAL A 431 -4.19 -9.28 0.03
N LEU A 432 -5.31 -9.73 0.62
CA LEU A 432 -6.62 -9.10 0.46
C LEU A 432 -6.62 -7.63 0.89
N GLU A 433 -6.13 -7.31 2.09
CA GLU A 433 -6.05 -5.93 2.59
C GLU A 433 -5.11 -5.07 1.74
N GLN A 434 -3.99 -5.62 1.27
CA GLN A 434 -3.08 -4.90 0.38
C GLN A 434 -3.70 -4.62 -0.99
N LEU A 435 -4.48 -5.55 -1.53
CA LEU A 435 -5.22 -5.34 -2.78
C LEU A 435 -6.37 -4.35 -2.60
N ALA A 436 -7.01 -4.29 -1.42
CA ALA A 436 -7.98 -3.25 -1.09
C ALA A 436 -7.33 -1.87 -1.11
N PHE A 437 -6.18 -1.72 -0.45
CA PHE A 437 -5.37 -0.50 -0.52
C PHE A 437 -4.98 -0.14 -1.97
N MET A 438 -4.54 -1.13 -2.76
CA MET A 438 -4.23 -0.94 -4.18
C MET A 438 -5.46 -0.45 -4.98
N GLY A 439 -6.65 -0.96 -4.70
CA GLY A 439 -7.90 -0.55 -5.33
C GLY A 439 -8.29 0.88 -5.01
N GLU A 440 -8.24 1.25 -3.73
CA GLU A 440 -8.62 2.56 -3.20
C GLU A 440 -7.68 3.68 -3.62
N GLU A 441 -6.38 3.50 -3.37
CA GLU A 441 -5.33 4.48 -3.70
C GLU A 441 -4.90 4.39 -5.16
N SER A 442 -5.34 3.35 -5.88
CA SER A 442 -4.90 3.05 -7.24
C SER A 442 -3.37 2.88 -7.35
N ASP A 443 -2.74 2.32 -6.31
CA ASP A 443 -1.29 2.31 -6.17
C ASP A 443 -0.61 1.42 -7.23
N ASN A 444 0.25 2.03 -8.05
CA ASN A 444 0.95 1.30 -9.12
C ASN A 444 2.04 0.38 -8.58
N TYR A 445 2.74 0.76 -7.51
CA TYR A 445 3.85 -0.02 -6.98
C TYR A 445 3.36 -1.34 -6.39
N VAL A 446 2.27 -1.28 -5.63
CA VAL A 446 1.62 -2.48 -5.08
C VAL A 446 1.13 -3.40 -6.20
N ALA A 447 0.57 -2.86 -7.29
CA ALA A 447 0.14 -3.67 -8.43
C ALA A 447 1.29 -4.43 -9.10
N GLU A 448 2.44 -3.77 -9.31
CA GLU A 448 3.62 -4.41 -9.91
C GLU A 448 4.25 -5.45 -8.99
N ALA A 449 4.33 -5.17 -7.69
CA ALA A 449 4.81 -6.12 -6.70
C ALA A 449 3.91 -7.37 -6.63
N MET A 450 2.59 -7.20 -6.55
CA MET A 450 1.62 -8.30 -6.55
C MET A 450 1.66 -9.11 -7.86
N GLY A 451 1.89 -8.44 -8.99
CA GLY A 451 2.10 -9.09 -10.28
C GLY A 451 3.32 -10.02 -10.28
N ARG A 452 4.47 -9.55 -9.77
CA ARG A 452 5.69 -10.35 -9.67
C ARG A 452 5.57 -11.48 -8.65
N LEU A 453 4.94 -11.24 -7.50
CA LEU A 453 4.65 -12.29 -6.53
C LEU A 453 3.73 -13.38 -7.11
N SER A 454 2.72 -12.97 -7.88
CA SER A 454 1.84 -13.92 -8.58
C SER A 454 2.61 -14.77 -9.60
N ALA A 455 3.61 -14.21 -10.28
CA ALA A 455 4.47 -14.95 -11.20
C ALA A 455 5.27 -16.03 -10.46
N ILE A 456 5.86 -15.70 -9.31
CA ILE A 456 6.58 -16.64 -8.46
C ILE A 456 5.67 -17.80 -8.05
N ALA A 457 4.48 -17.47 -7.53
CA ALA A 457 3.50 -18.48 -7.11
C ALA A 457 3.01 -19.36 -8.28
N ALA A 458 2.98 -18.82 -9.49
CA ALA A 458 2.67 -19.56 -10.71
C ALA A 458 3.87 -20.34 -11.30
N GLY A 459 5.03 -20.37 -10.62
CA GLY A 459 6.24 -21.05 -11.11
C GLY A 459 6.90 -20.37 -12.30
N ARG A 460 6.68 -19.07 -12.49
CA ARG A 460 7.29 -18.24 -13.55
C ARG A 460 8.36 -17.35 -12.96
N GLU A 461 9.24 -16.86 -13.82
CA GLU A 461 10.23 -15.86 -13.40
C GLU A 461 9.55 -14.59 -12.88
N ALA A 462 10.09 -14.02 -11.80
CA ALA A 462 9.58 -12.80 -11.15
C ALA A 462 9.89 -11.52 -11.92
N THR A 463 9.80 -11.56 -13.25
CA THR A 463 10.06 -10.44 -14.16
C THR A 463 8.75 -9.71 -14.52
N PHE A 464 8.84 -8.55 -15.18
CA PHE A 464 7.63 -7.89 -15.72
C PHE A 464 6.90 -8.77 -16.75
N GLY A 465 7.64 -9.50 -17.59
CA GLY A 465 7.06 -10.44 -18.56
C GLY A 465 6.41 -11.65 -17.89
N GLY A 466 7.07 -12.24 -16.89
CA GLY A 466 6.49 -13.34 -16.12
C GLY A 466 5.20 -12.92 -15.41
N ALA A 467 5.16 -11.70 -14.86
CA ALA A 467 3.96 -11.13 -14.26
C ALA A 467 2.82 -10.95 -15.29
N THR A 468 3.07 -10.31 -16.44
CA THR A 468 2.02 -10.08 -17.45
C THR A 468 1.50 -11.37 -18.07
N ASP A 469 2.36 -12.36 -18.28
CA ASP A 469 1.94 -13.69 -18.75
C ASP A 469 1.07 -14.41 -17.71
N THR A 470 1.36 -14.21 -16.42
CA THR A 470 0.55 -14.76 -15.32
C THR A 470 -0.85 -14.15 -15.31
N LEU A 471 -0.97 -12.82 -15.49
CA LEU A 471 -2.26 -12.14 -15.62
C LEU A 471 -3.07 -12.67 -16.81
N ARG A 472 -2.41 -12.82 -17.97
CA ARG A 472 -3.06 -13.36 -19.18
C ARG A 472 -3.54 -14.80 -18.97
N ALA A 473 -2.73 -15.64 -18.33
CA ALA A 473 -3.09 -17.01 -17.99
C ALA A 473 -4.26 -17.08 -16.99
N ALA A 474 -4.27 -16.20 -15.99
CA ALA A 474 -5.37 -16.10 -15.04
C ALA A 474 -6.69 -15.73 -15.73
N ALA A 475 -6.68 -14.72 -16.62
CA ALA A 475 -7.85 -14.37 -17.43
C ALA A 475 -8.36 -15.55 -18.27
N ALA A 476 -7.46 -16.26 -18.97
CA ALA A 476 -7.83 -17.44 -19.75
C ALA A 476 -8.44 -18.55 -18.89
N SER A 477 -7.93 -18.76 -17.67
CA SER A 477 -8.46 -19.75 -16.72
C SER A 477 -9.87 -19.45 -16.22
N LEU A 478 -10.33 -18.20 -16.36
CA LEU A 478 -11.70 -17.77 -16.07
C LEU A 478 -12.64 -17.93 -17.29
N GLY A 479 -12.16 -18.49 -18.39
CA GLY A 479 -12.92 -18.64 -19.64
C GLY A 479 -12.98 -17.38 -20.50
N VAL A 480 -12.16 -16.37 -20.21
CA VAL A 480 -12.10 -15.12 -20.98
C VAL A 480 -11.33 -15.36 -22.29
N ASP A 481 -11.87 -14.93 -23.43
CA ASP A 481 -11.12 -14.92 -24.69
C ASP A 481 -9.99 -13.89 -24.62
N VAL A 482 -8.76 -14.36 -24.48
CA VAL A 482 -7.56 -13.52 -24.40
C VAL A 482 -7.00 -13.11 -25.77
N LYS A 483 -7.69 -13.40 -26.88
CA LYS A 483 -7.29 -12.93 -28.20
C LYS A 483 -7.23 -11.40 -28.24
N GLY A 484 -6.13 -10.86 -28.78
CA GLY A 484 -5.90 -9.42 -28.85
C GLY A 484 -5.58 -8.74 -27.50
N MET A 485 -5.55 -9.50 -26.39
CA MET A 485 -5.04 -9.00 -25.11
C MET A 485 -3.51 -8.90 -25.19
N SER A 486 -2.97 -7.72 -24.85
CA SER A 486 -1.54 -7.48 -24.78
C SER A 486 -1.24 -6.70 -23.52
N LEU A 487 -0.40 -7.25 -22.64
CA LEU A 487 -0.08 -6.64 -21.35
C LEU A 487 1.42 -6.34 -21.32
N SER A 488 1.77 -5.12 -20.92
CA SER A 488 3.14 -4.65 -20.79
C SER A 488 3.54 -4.38 -19.34
N ASP A 489 2.56 -4.27 -18.44
CA ASP A 489 2.74 -4.17 -16.99
C ASP A 489 1.48 -4.71 -16.28
N THR A 490 1.42 -4.61 -14.95
CA THR A 490 0.26 -5.07 -14.17
C THR A 490 -0.52 -3.92 -13.53
N SER A 491 0.05 -2.71 -13.48
CA SER A 491 -0.60 -1.52 -12.94
C SER A 491 -1.52 -0.83 -13.95
N GLY A 492 -1.30 -1.04 -15.26
CA GLY A 492 -1.99 -0.31 -16.32
C GLY A 492 -1.38 1.05 -16.64
N LEU A 493 -0.14 1.32 -16.21
CA LEU A 493 0.59 2.56 -16.51
C LEU A 493 1.02 2.63 -17.97
N SER A 494 1.36 1.49 -18.56
CA SER A 494 1.76 1.39 -19.95
C SER A 494 0.57 1.65 -20.85
N ASP A 495 0.72 2.65 -21.71
CA ASP A 495 -0.22 2.92 -22.80
C ASP A 495 -0.21 1.85 -23.89
N ARG A 496 0.69 0.85 -23.80
CA ARG A 496 0.77 -0.31 -24.70
C ARG A 496 -0.12 -1.46 -24.26
N ASN A 497 -0.65 -1.43 -23.04
CA ASN A 497 -1.66 -2.38 -22.61
C ASN A 497 -2.88 -2.34 -23.55
N ARG A 498 -3.42 -3.50 -23.90
CA ARG A 498 -4.60 -3.67 -24.75
C ARG A 498 -5.53 -4.65 -24.09
N LEU A 499 -6.70 -4.16 -23.71
CA LEU A 499 -7.82 -4.93 -23.19
C LEU A 499 -9.11 -4.40 -23.83
N THR A 500 -10.08 -5.26 -24.06
CA THR A 500 -11.40 -4.86 -24.56
C THR A 500 -12.38 -4.65 -23.40
N PRO A 501 -13.40 -3.78 -23.53
CA PRO A 501 -14.50 -3.71 -22.56
C PRO A 501 -15.19 -5.06 -22.34
N HIS A 502 -15.32 -5.88 -23.39
CA HIS A 502 -15.89 -7.22 -23.29
C HIS A 502 -15.05 -8.12 -22.36
N GLN A 503 -13.73 -8.23 -22.60
CA GLN A 503 -12.82 -9.01 -21.76
C GLN A 503 -12.85 -8.55 -20.29
N LEU A 504 -12.84 -7.24 -20.04
CA LEU A 504 -12.85 -6.74 -18.67
C LEU A 504 -14.19 -7.00 -17.96
N THR A 505 -15.31 -6.87 -18.69
CA THR A 505 -16.65 -7.18 -18.16
C THR A 505 -16.76 -8.67 -17.82
N ASP A 506 -16.23 -9.55 -18.66
CA ASP A 506 -16.19 -11.00 -18.37
C ASP A 506 -15.28 -11.34 -17.20
N ILE A 507 -14.12 -10.69 -17.06
CA ILE A 507 -13.24 -10.86 -15.87
C ILE A 507 -13.99 -10.47 -14.60
N ILE A 508 -14.65 -9.30 -14.58
CA ILE A 508 -15.42 -8.82 -13.42
C ILE A 508 -16.53 -9.81 -13.07
N ARG A 509 -17.30 -10.25 -14.08
CA ARG A 509 -18.39 -11.20 -13.89
C ARG A 509 -17.86 -12.54 -13.36
N ALA A 510 -16.85 -13.11 -14.01
CA ALA A 510 -16.30 -14.42 -13.64
C ALA A 510 -15.76 -14.42 -12.21
N ALA A 511 -15.11 -13.33 -11.77
CA ALA A 511 -14.66 -13.17 -10.40
C ALA A 511 -15.85 -13.11 -9.42
N ALA A 512 -16.79 -12.20 -9.65
CA ALA A 512 -17.94 -11.99 -8.78
C ALA A 512 -18.91 -13.18 -8.68
N THR A 513 -18.99 -14.01 -9.73
CA THR A 513 -19.82 -15.24 -9.72
C THR A 513 -19.00 -16.50 -9.48
N SER A 514 -17.73 -16.38 -9.11
CA SER A 514 -16.87 -17.53 -8.86
C SER A 514 -17.37 -18.35 -7.67
N THR A 515 -17.14 -19.66 -7.71
CA THR A 515 -17.32 -20.53 -6.53
C THR A 515 -16.22 -20.30 -5.50
N ASP A 516 -15.06 -19.81 -5.94
CA ASP A 516 -13.93 -19.40 -5.09
C ASP A 516 -14.29 -18.10 -4.33
N PRO A 517 -14.33 -18.12 -2.98
CA PRO A 517 -14.64 -16.93 -2.19
C PRO A 517 -13.66 -15.79 -2.40
N ASP A 518 -12.36 -16.06 -2.54
CA ASP A 518 -11.35 -15.01 -2.70
C ASP A 518 -11.59 -14.23 -4.00
N LEU A 519 -11.99 -14.93 -5.07
CA LEU A 519 -12.33 -14.27 -6.33
C LEU A 519 -13.60 -13.43 -6.25
N ARG A 520 -14.59 -13.84 -5.43
CA ARG A 520 -15.77 -13.00 -5.19
C ARG A 520 -15.39 -11.70 -4.47
N ASP A 521 -14.32 -11.73 -3.68
CA ASP A 521 -13.91 -10.57 -2.91
C ASP A 521 -13.37 -9.41 -3.75
N VAL A 522 -12.99 -9.65 -5.01
CA VAL A 522 -12.53 -8.59 -5.93
C VAL A 522 -13.53 -7.44 -6.02
N SER A 523 -14.84 -7.70 -5.98
CA SER A 523 -15.87 -6.65 -5.99
C SER A 523 -15.86 -5.77 -4.73
N TYR A 524 -15.40 -6.27 -3.58
CA TYR A 524 -15.23 -5.51 -2.34
C TYR A 524 -13.92 -4.70 -2.31
N LEU A 525 -12.96 -5.02 -3.17
CA LEU A 525 -11.70 -4.27 -3.30
C LEU A 525 -11.83 -2.97 -4.12
N LEU A 526 -13.00 -2.74 -4.73
CA LEU A 526 -13.22 -1.60 -5.62
C LEU A 526 -13.76 -0.38 -4.84
N PRO A 527 -13.29 0.84 -5.16
CA PRO A 527 -13.84 2.07 -4.61
C PRO A 527 -15.37 2.16 -4.73
N ILE A 528 -16.02 2.70 -3.70
CA ILE A 528 -17.46 2.87 -3.61
C ILE A 528 -17.83 4.33 -3.94
N SER A 529 -18.80 4.52 -4.85
CA SER A 529 -19.32 5.83 -5.24
C SER A 529 -19.74 6.68 -4.04
N GLY A 530 -19.16 7.87 -3.94
CA GLY A 530 -19.44 8.82 -2.87
C GLY A 530 -18.90 8.45 -1.49
N ALA A 531 -18.14 7.36 -1.34
CA ALA A 531 -17.69 6.87 -0.05
C ALA A 531 -16.18 6.63 0.06
N THR A 532 -15.56 5.88 -0.86
CA THR A 532 -14.15 5.44 -0.69
C THR A 532 -13.27 5.69 -1.91
N GLY A 533 -11.95 5.72 -1.66
CA GLY A 533 -10.90 5.82 -2.67
C GLY A 533 -11.13 6.90 -3.75
N THR A 534 -10.77 6.57 -4.98
CA THR A 534 -10.91 7.46 -6.15
C THR A 534 -12.35 7.84 -6.55
N LEU A 535 -13.37 7.31 -5.87
CA LEU A 535 -14.79 7.64 -6.08
C LEU A 535 -15.42 8.40 -4.91
N LYS A 536 -14.70 8.70 -3.83
CA LYS A 536 -15.25 9.35 -2.64
C LYS A 536 -16.00 10.66 -2.92
N ASP A 537 -15.54 11.44 -3.90
CA ASP A 537 -16.12 12.75 -4.28
C ASP A 537 -16.87 12.69 -5.62
N ARG A 538 -17.13 11.49 -6.16
CA ARG A 538 -17.79 11.27 -7.47
C ARG A 538 -19.03 10.40 -7.29
N LEU A 539 -20.02 10.57 -8.18
CA LEU A 539 -21.24 9.77 -8.15
C LEU A 539 -21.94 9.85 -6.77
N THR A 540 -22.13 11.08 -6.28
CA THR A 540 -22.62 11.39 -4.93
C THR A 540 -24.12 11.67 -4.87
N SER A 541 -24.83 11.59 -6.00
CA SER A 541 -26.29 11.81 -6.02
C SER A 541 -27.00 10.72 -5.22
N LYS A 542 -28.24 10.99 -4.76
CA LYS A 542 -29.07 10.00 -4.03
C LYS A 542 -29.15 8.64 -4.75
N ALA A 543 -29.22 8.66 -6.07
CA ALA A 543 -29.35 7.43 -6.86
C ALA A 543 -28.02 6.70 -7.08
N THR A 544 -26.87 7.37 -6.96
CA THR A 544 -25.56 6.78 -7.30
C THR A 544 -24.67 6.51 -6.10
N ARG A 545 -24.84 7.24 -5.00
CA ARG A 545 -24.04 7.07 -3.78
C ARG A 545 -24.22 5.66 -3.21
N GLY A 546 -23.11 4.95 -3.02
CA GLY A 546 -23.12 3.57 -2.52
C GLY A 546 -23.48 2.49 -3.54
N GLN A 547 -24.07 2.86 -4.69
CA GLN A 547 -24.62 1.90 -5.65
C GLN A 547 -23.60 1.39 -6.68
N ILE A 548 -22.43 2.01 -6.78
CA ILE A 548 -21.41 1.68 -7.78
C ILE A 548 -20.11 1.35 -7.07
N ARG A 549 -19.59 0.15 -7.33
CA ARG A 549 -18.25 -0.26 -6.93
C ARG A 549 -17.40 -0.41 -8.18
N ALA A 550 -16.43 0.48 -8.37
CA ALA A 550 -15.71 0.53 -9.63
C ALA A 550 -14.28 1.04 -9.51
N LYS A 551 -13.39 0.43 -10.30
CA LYS A 551 -12.04 0.95 -10.51
C LYS A 551 -12.07 2.07 -11.53
N THR A 552 -11.40 3.16 -11.17
CA THR A 552 -11.09 4.28 -12.07
C THR A 552 -9.74 4.06 -12.77
N GLY A 553 -9.58 4.65 -13.94
CA GLY A 553 -8.28 4.74 -14.62
C GLY A 553 -8.12 6.04 -15.40
N THR A 554 -6.87 6.49 -15.52
CA THR A 554 -6.49 7.73 -16.20
C THR A 554 -5.11 7.56 -16.82
N LEU A 555 -4.98 7.86 -18.11
CA LEU A 555 -3.72 8.12 -18.81
C LEU A 555 -3.92 9.37 -19.69
N THR A 556 -2.88 9.84 -20.37
CA THR A 556 -3.02 10.90 -21.38
C THR A 556 -4.07 10.50 -22.42
N GLY A 557 -5.15 11.29 -22.52
CA GLY A 557 -6.26 11.07 -23.45
C GLY A 557 -7.13 9.84 -23.19
N VAL A 558 -6.98 9.18 -22.03
CA VAL A 558 -7.75 7.99 -21.65
C VAL A 558 -8.35 8.18 -20.26
N ALA A 559 -9.64 7.87 -20.13
CA ALA A 559 -10.32 7.72 -18.85
C ALA A 559 -11.14 6.43 -18.85
N THR A 560 -11.14 5.68 -17.76
CA THR A 560 -11.86 4.41 -17.65
C THR A 560 -12.60 4.29 -16.33
N LEU A 561 -13.71 3.55 -16.35
CA LEU A 561 -14.50 3.20 -15.16
C LEU A 561 -15.09 1.80 -15.36
N SER A 562 -14.82 0.86 -14.47
CA SER A 562 -15.31 -0.52 -14.61
C SER A 562 -15.51 -1.18 -13.26
N GLY A 563 -16.55 -2.00 -13.14
CA GLY A 563 -16.91 -2.67 -11.90
C GLY A 563 -18.36 -3.13 -11.92
N THR A 564 -19.05 -2.98 -10.80
CA THR A 564 -20.45 -3.36 -10.63
C THR A 564 -21.33 -2.16 -10.29
N ALA A 565 -22.58 -2.19 -10.74
CA ALA A 565 -23.60 -1.22 -10.38
C ALA A 565 -24.87 -1.95 -9.94
N VAL A 566 -25.48 -1.47 -8.86
CA VAL A 566 -26.82 -1.89 -8.40
C VAL A 566 -27.84 -0.96 -9.03
N THR A 567 -28.82 -1.53 -9.72
CA THR A 567 -29.92 -0.79 -10.38
C THR A 567 -30.97 -0.35 -9.35
N ALA A 568 -31.91 0.51 -9.75
CA ALA A 568 -32.99 0.98 -8.88
C ALA A 568 -33.84 -0.17 -8.31
N ASP A 569 -34.03 -1.25 -9.09
CA ASP A 569 -34.76 -2.46 -8.66
C ASP A 569 -33.87 -3.51 -7.95
N GLY A 570 -32.63 -3.17 -7.60
CA GLY A 570 -31.71 -4.06 -6.88
C GLY A 570 -31.03 -5.13 -7.76
N ARG A 571 -31.12 -5.05 -9.08
CA ARG A 571 -30.36 -5.94 -9.99
C ARG A 571 -28.89 -5.52 -10.00
N VAL A 572 -27.96 -6.47 -10.04
CA VAL A 572 -26.52 -6.17 -10.15
C VAL A 572 -26.05 -6.35 -11.59
N LEU A 573 -25.39 -5.33 -12.12
CA LEU A 573 -24.79 -5.32 -13.46
C LEU A 573 -23.26 -5.26 -13.35
N ALA A 574 -22.57 -6.01 -14.21
CA ALA A 574 -21.14 -5.81 -14.47
C ALA A 574 -20.95 -4.89 -15.68
N PHE A 575 -20.00 -3.98 -15.61
CA PHE A 575 -19.75 -3.04 -16.70
C PHE A 575 -18.27 -2.68 -16.86
N ALA A 576 -17.90 -2.33 -18.10
CA ALA A 576 -16.64 -1.69 -18.40
C ALA A 576 -16.83 -0.54 -19.40
N PHE A 577 -16.44 0.68 -19.01
CA PHE A 577 -16.54 1.88 -19.84
C PHE A 577 -15.19 2.53 -20.07
N PHE A 578 -14.78 2.64 -21.33
CA PHE A 578 -13.50 3.22 -21.76
C PHE A 578 -13.74 4.47 -22.61
N GLY A 579 -13.22 5.61 -22.16
CA GLY A 579 -13.11 6.85 -22.93
C GLY A 579 -11.70 7.03 -23.48
N HIS A 580 -11.58 7.28 -24.79
CA HIS A 580 -10.30 7.40 -25.49
C HIS A 580 -10.29 8.54 -26.51
N GLY A 581 -9.07 9.01 -26.83
CA GLY A 581 -8.85 10.04 -27.83
C GLY A 581 -9.28 11.43 -27.36
N PHE A 582 -9.21 11.69 -26.06
CA PHE A 582 -9.53 12.99 -25.48
C PHE A 582 -8.31 13.90 -25.46
N ASP A 583 -8.37 15.03 -26.18
CA ASP A 583 -7.31 16.02 -26.16
C ASP A 583 -7.46 16.96 -24.96
N GLY A 584 -6.35 17.25 -24.26
CA GLY A 584 -6.33 18.21 -23.16
C GLY A 584 -6.94 17.68 -21.86
N SER A 585 -8.01 18.33 -21.37
CA SER A 585 -8.61 18.00 -20.07
C SER A 585 -9.43 16.71 -20.14
N LEU A 586 -9.24 15.82 -19.17
CA LEU A 586 -10.01 14.58 -19.05
C LEU A 586 -11.33 14.73 -18.29
N GLY A 587 -11.68 15.94 -17.86
CA GLY A 587 -12.96 16.24 -17.21
C GLY A 587 -14.17 15.73 -18.02
N PRO A 588 -14.32 16.12 -19.30
CA PRO A 588 -15.43 15.67 -20.14
C PRO A 588 -15.52 14.15 -20.30
N ALA A 589 -14.36 13.46 -20.36
CA ALA A 589 -14.31 12.01 -20.42
C ALA A 589 -14.85 11.40 -19.13
N ARG A 590 -14.36 11.85 -17.97
CA ARG A 590 -14.80 11.38 -16.64
C ARG A 590 -16.28 11.66 -16.42
N ASP A 591 -16.76 12.85 -16.76
CA ASP A 591 -18.18 13.19 -16.65
C ASP A 591 -19.06 12.31 -17.54
N GLY A 592 -18.56 11.94 -18.73
CA GLY A 592 -19.24 11.00 -19.63
C GLY A 592 -19.36 9.60 -19.04
N LEU A 593 -18.29 9.11 -18.42
CA LEU A 593 -18.29 7.82 -17.71
C LEU A 593 -19.21 7.85 -16.50
N ASP A 594 -19.20 8.93 -15.72
CA ASP A 594 -20.03 9.08 -14.53
C ASP A 594 -21.52 9.19 -14.90
N ARG A 595 -21.86 9.92 -15.96
CA ARG A 595 -23.23 9.91 -16.50
C ARG A 595 -23.67 8.52 -16.94
N ALA A 596 -22.80 7.77 -17.63
CA ALA A 596 -23.12 6.42 -18.07
C ALA A 596 -23.30 5.45 -16.89
N ALA A 597 -22.47 5.56 -15.85
CA ALA A 597 -22.62 4.77 -14.63
C ALA A 597 -23.88 5.16 -13.85
N GLY A 598 -24.23 6.45 -13.83
CA GLY A 598 -25.50 6.93 -13.27
C GLY A 598 -26.72 6.32 -13.95
N VAL A 599 -26.69 6.16 -15.28
CA VAL A 599 -27.75 5.45 -16.02
C VAL A 599 -27.93 4.01 -15.52
N LEU A 600 -26.84 3.32 -15.12
CA LEU A 600 -26.96 1.96 -14.58
C LEU A 600 -27.64 1.95 -13.21
N ALA A 601 -27.29 2.89 -12.33
CA ALA A 601 -27.90 2.98 -11.01
C ALA A 601 -29.36 3.44 -11.06
N ASP A 602 -29.68 4.35 -11.99
CA ASP A 602 -31.05 4.84 -12.22
C ASP A 602 -31.95 3.85 -12.98
N CYS A 603 -31.38 2.87 -13.68
CA CYS A 603 -32.20 1.98 -14.51
C CYS A 603 -33.05 1.05 -13.66
N GLY A 604 -34.26 0.76 -14.15
CA GLY A 604 -35.21 -0.17 -13.58
C GLY A 604 -36.18 -0.64 -14.67
N CYS A 605 -37.04 -1.58 -14.33
CA CYS A 605 -37.92 -2.29 -15.27
C CYS A 605 -39.19 -1.49 -15.58
N THR A 606 -39.42 -0.42 -14.84
CA THR A 606 -40.48 0.55 -15.08
C THR A 606 -39.91 1.95 -15.27
N LYS A 607 -39.68 2.37 -16.53
CA LYS A 607 -39.89 3.74 -17.03
C LYS A 607 -39.81 3.83 -18.55
#